data_AF-A0A817X4B9-F1
#
_entry.id   AF-A0A817X4B9-F1
#
_cell.length_a   1.000
_cell.length_b   1.000
_cell.length_c   1.000
_cell.angle_alpha   90.00
_cell.angle_beta   90.00
_cell.angle_gamma   90.00
#
_symmetry.space_group_name_H-M   'P 1'
#
loop_
_entity.id
_entity.type
_entity.pdbx_description
1 polymer ?
#
loop_
_entity_poly.entity_id
_entity_poly.type
_entity_poly.pdbx_seq_one_letter_code
_entity_poly.pdbx_strand_id
1 'polypeptide(L)'
;MVCSDTTIHQCVNMAQVCDGKLDCPGGNDESSLCNNDQCSINNGGCSHIRHPSPFGVLCLYQPGFHVRNTTNYKKCEDWRKNSRIERCNMDDQQRLSIMNDSIQMSLGLTFDLICEEVHFIDHHLNYIEIFTYNGENNRRKILVNRHFLYRFMSITLFENYL
;
A
#
# COMPACT_ATOMS: atom_id res chain seq x y z
N MET A 1 -10.94 -5.90 -13.81
CA MET A 1 -10.07 -6.47 -14.86
C MET A 1 -10.27 -5.70 -16.15
N VAL A 2 -9.23 -5.48 -16.95
CA VAL A 2 -9.35 -4.84 -18.28
C VAL A 2 -9.60 -5.93 -19.32
N CYS A 3 -10.61 -5.77 -20.17
CA CYS A 3 -10.85 -6.67 -21.29
C CYS A 3 -9.74 -6.51 -22.34
N SER A 4 -9.11 -7.62 -22.72
CA SER A 4 -7.93 -7.64 -23.60
C SER A 4 -8.23 -7.51 -25.10
N ASP A 5 -9.47 -7.75 -25.52
CA ASP A 5 -9.87 -7.83 -26.94
C ASP A 5 -10.51 -6.56 -27.51
N THR A 6 -10.48 -5.46 -26.78
CA THR A 6 -11.19 -4.24 -27.18
C THR A 6 -10.23 -3.09 -27.49
N THR A 7 -10.43 -2.45 -28.64
CA THR A 7 -9.88 -1.12 -28.97
C THR A 7 -10.38 -0.02 -28.01
N ILE A 8 -11.30 -0.38 -27.11
CA ILE A 8 -11.87 0.41 -26.03
C ILE A 8 -11.48 -0.27 -24.72
N HIS A 9 -10.73 0.37 -23.83
CA HIS A 9 -10.38 -0.23 -22.54
C HIS A 9 -11.62 -0.33 -21.62
N GLN A 10 -12.37 -1.43 -21.74
CA GLN A 10 -13.50 -1.73 -20.88
C GLN A 10 -13.00 -2.44 -19.61
N CYS A 11 -13.43 -1.93 -18.46
CA CYS A 11 -13.09 -2.47 -17.15
C CYS A 11 -14.31 -3.17 -16.53
N VAL A 12 -14.14 -4.41 -16.12
CA VAL A 12 -15.14 -5.16 -15.33
C VAL A 12 -14.74 -5.18 -13.85
N ASN A 13 -15.73 -5.22 -12.94
CA ASN A 13 -15.46 -5.30 -11.51
C ASN A 13 -14.77 -6.62 -11.16
N MET A 14 -13.99 -6.65 -10.08
CA MET A 14 -13.33 -7.88 -9.62
C MET A 14 -14.34 -8.99 -9.27
N ALA A 15 -15.51 -8.63 -8.75
CA ALA A 15 -16.58 -9.59 -8.41
C ALA A 15 -17.28 -10.19 -9.64
N GLN A 16 -17.08 -9.59 -10.82
CA GLN A 16 -17.64 -10.01 -12.11
C GLN A 16 -16.63 -10.83 -12.92
N VAL A 17 -15.55 -11.29 -12.28
CA VAL A 17 -14.52 -12.12 -12.91
C VAL A 17 -14.71 -13.54 -12.40
N CYS A 18 -14.87 -14.49 -13.32
CA CYS A 18 -15.21 -15.88 -12.99
C CYS A 18 -16.54 -16.02 -12.23
N ASP A 19 -17.54 -15.20 -12.56
CA ASP A 19 -18.89 -15.25 -11.98
C ASP A 19 -19.87 -16.09 -12.83
N GLY A 20 -19.40 -16.65 -13.94
CA GLY A 20 -20.18 -17.47 -14.87
C GLY A 20 -20.97 -16.67 -15.90
N LYS A 21 -20.79 -15.34 -15.95
CA LYS A 21 -21.44 -14.45 -16.92
C LYS A 21 -20.38 -13.77 -17.78
N LEU A 22 -20.62 -13.75 -19.09
CA LEU A 22 -19.78 -13.01 -20.04
C LEU A 22 -20.04 -11.51 -19.89
N ASP A 23 -19.18 -10.82 -19.15
CA ASP A 23 -19.20 -9.35 -18.98
C ASP A 23 -18.16 -8.65 -19.87
N CYS A 24 -17.09 -9.34 -20.29
CA CYS A 24 -16.21 -8.87 -21.36
C CYS A 24 -16.74 -9.25 -22.76
N PRO A 25 -16.62 -8.38 -23.78
CA PRO A 25 -17.08 -8.67 -25.15
C PRO A 25 -16.42 -9.90 -25.78
N GLY A 26 -15.17 -10.19 -25.42
CA GLY A 26 -14.42 -11.38 -25.88
C GLY A 26 -14.49 -12.57 -24.91
N GLY A 27 -15.23 -12.45 -23.80
CA GLY A 27 -15.35 -13.51 -22.80
C GLY A 27 -14.06 -13.85 -22.06
N ASN A 28 -13.06 -12.97 -22.13
CA ASN A 28 -11.75 -13.19 -21.51
C ASN A 28 -11.81 -13.13 -19.97
N ASP A 29 -12.93 -12.70 -19.40
CA ASP A 29 -13.25 -12.74 -17.97
C ASP A 29 -13.65 -14.14 -17.48
N GLU A 30 -14.14 -15.03 -18.36
CA GLU A 30 -14.67 -16.36 -18.05
C GLU A 30 -13.87 -17.48 -18.74
N SER A 31 -12.58 -17.61 -18.38
CA SER A 31 -11.70 -18.65 -18.92
C SER A 31 -11.97 -20.04 -18.31
N SER A 32 -11.54 -21.09 -18.99
CA SER A 32 -11.58 -22.48 -18.50
C SER A 32 -10.80 -22.71 -17.21
N LEU A 33 -9.92 -21.77 -16.83
CA LEU A 33 -9.14 -21.80 -15.59
C LEU A 33 -9.93 -21.32 -14.37
N CYS A 34 -11.08 -20.67 -14.53
CA CYS A 34 -11.91 -20.17 -13.43
C CYS A 34 -12.42 -21.30 -12.51
N ASN A 35 -12.69 -22.49 -13.06
CA ASN A 35 -13.26 -23.64 -12.35
C ASN A 35 -12.25 -24.76 -12.08
N ASN A 36 -10.95 -24.49 -12.13
CA ASN A 36 -9.94 -25.52 -11.91
C ASN A 36 -9.82 -25.87 -10.41
N ASP A 37 -9.88 -27.17 -10.06
CA ASP A 37 -9.74 -27.68 -8.69
C ASP A 37 -8.42 -27.29 -8.02
N GLN A 38 -7.42 -26.89 -8.81
CA GLN A 38 -6.21 -26.21 -8.35
C GLN A 38 -6.51 -25.04 -7.39
N CYS A 39 -7.67 -24.39 -7.53
CA CYS A 39 -8.12 -23.29 -6.68
C CYS A 39 -8.52 -23.74 -5.26
N SER A 40 -9.00 -24.97 -5.10
CA SER A 40 -9.50 -25.51 -3.82
C SER A 40 -8.42 -26.21 -3.00
N ILE A 41 -7.34 -26.66 -3.64
CA ILE A 41 -6.24 -27.35 -2.97
C ILE A 41 -5.29 -26.32 -2.36
N ASN A 42 -5.03 -26.42 -1.05
CA ASN A 42 -4.06 -25.59 -0.32
C ASN A 42 -4.18 -24.07 -0.60
N ASN A 43 -5.41 -23.54 -0.57
CA ASN A 43 -5.73 -22.14 -0.89
C ASN A 43 -5.21 -21.66 -2.26
N GLY A 44 -5.12 -22.57 -3.25
CA GLY A 44 -4.57 -22.28 -4.58
C GLY A 44 -3.10 -21.88 -4.57
N GLY A 45 -2.36 -22.25 -3.52
CA GLY A 45 -0.98 -21.82 -3.27
C GLY A 45 -0.86 -20.42 -2.66
N CYS A 46 -1.98 -19.75 -2.34
CA CYS A 46 -1.97 -18.41 -1.75
C CYS A 46 -1.80 -18.43 -0.24
N SER A 47 -1.04 -17.47 0.29
CA SER A 47 -0.82 -17.32 1.73
C SER A 47 -1.97 -16.61 2.46
N HIS A 48 -2.64 -15.66 1.79
CA HIS A 48 -3.69 -14.83 2.40
C HIS A 48 -5.01 -14.92 1.63
N ILE A 49 -5.23 -14.01 0.68
CA ILE A 49 -6.49 -13.88 -0.04
C ILE A 49 -6.33 -14.55 -1.39
N ARG A 50 -7.27 -15.43 -1.72
CA ARG A 50 -7.35 -16.08 -3.03
C ARG A 50 -8.52 -15.48 -3.78
N HIS A 51 -8.27 -15.06 -5.02
CA HIS A 51 -9.28 -14.53 -5.93
C HIS A 51 -9.27 -15.32 -7.24
N PRO A 52 -10.42 -15.74 -7.77
CA PRO A 52 -10.47 -16.38 -9.07
C PRO A 52 -10.09 -15.38 -10.17
N SER A 53 -9.39 -15.86 -11.19
CA SER A 53 -9.00 -15.07 -12.36
C SER A 53 -9.03 -15.95 -13.60
N PRO A 54 -9.31 -15.38 -14.78
CA PRO A 54 -9.29 -16.12 -16.04
C PRO A 54 -7.89 -16.62 -16.41
N PHE A 55 -6.85 -16.12 -15.74
CA PHE A 55 -5.47 -16.60 -15.87
C PHE A 55 -5.10 -17.65 -14.79
N GLY A 56 -6.08 -18.13 -14.02
CA GLY A 56 -5.88 -19.08 -12.91
C GLY A 56 -6.01 -18.42 -11.53
N VAL A 57 -5.33 -18.97 -10.53
CA VAL A 57 -5.43 -18.45 -9.15
C VAL A 57 -4.67 -17.12 -9.03
N LEU A 58 -5.37 -16.06 -8.62
CA LEU A 58 -4.76 -14.79 -8.26
C LEU A 58 -4.64 -14.69 -6.73
N CYS A 59 -3.39 -14.63 -6.24
CA CYS A 59 -3.14 -14.39 -4.83
C CYS A 59 -3.11 -12.89 -4.54
N LEU A 60 -4.07 -12.44 -3.75
CA LEU A 60 -4.13 -11.09 -3.19
C LEU A 60 -3.58 -11.11 -1.76
N TYR A 61 -2.96 -10.01 -1.36
CA TYR A 61 -2.40 -9.86 -0.03
C TYR A 61 -3.25 -8.88 0.77
N GLN A 62 -3.29 -9.07 2.09
CA GLN A 62 -3.95 -8.11 2.96
C GLN A 62 -3.29 -6.72 2.81
N PRO A 63 -4.06 -5.62 2.93
CA PRO A 63 -3.49 -4.28 2.96
C PRO A 63 -2.40 -4.20 4.05
N GLY A 64 -1.18 -3.80 3.66
CA GLY A 64 -0.01 -3.87 4.55
C GLY A 64 1.09 -4.82 4.07
N PHE A 65 0.79 -5.71 3.11
CA PHE A 65 1.78 -6.65 2.56
C PHE A 65 2.18 -6.28 1.13
N HIS A 66 3.47 -6.41 0.83
CA HIS A 66 4.00 -6.24 -0.52
C HIS A 66 4.76 -7.50 -0.94
N VAL A 67 4.80 -7.75 -2.25
CA VAL A 67 5.56 -8.87 -2.81
C VAL A 67 6.99 -8.45 -3.00
N ARG A 68 7.91 -9.15 -2.33
CA ARG A 68 9.34 -9.02 -2.54
C ARG A 68 9.82 -10.18 -3.39
N ASN A 69 10.40 -9.86 -4.54
CA ASN A 69 10.98 -10.86 -5.43
C ASN A 69 12.36 -11.27 -4.88
N THR A 70 12.48 -12.53 -4.45
CA THR A 70 13.77 -13.12 -4.05
C THR A 70 14.27 -14.00 -5.19
N THR A 71 15.58 -14.27 -5.23
CA THR A 71 16.25 -15.03 -6.31
C THR A 71 15.56 -16.35 -6.69
N ASN A 72 14.87 -17.01 -5.76
CA ASN A 72 14.24 -18.32 -5.98
C ASN A 72 12.72 -18.38 -5.75
N TYR A 73 12.11 -17.33 -5.17
CA TYR A 73 10.67 -17.32 -4.88
C TYR A 73 10.17 -15.90 -4.57
N LYS A 74 8.87 -15.68 -4.76
CA LYS A 74 8.20 -14.45 -4.34
C LYS A 74 7.77 -14.60 -2.88
N LYS A 75 8.24 -13.71 -2.01
CA LYS A 75 7.92 -13.69 -0.58
C LYS A 75 7.03 -12.49 -0.28
N CYS A 76 6.09 -12.66 0.64
CA CYS A 76 5.25 -11.56 1.10
C CYS A 76 5.84 -11.00 2.38
N GLU A 77 6.20 -9.73 2.34
CA GLU A 77 6.68 -9.01 3.52
C GLU A 77 5.67 -7.95 3.91
N ASP A 78 5.35 -7.92 5.20
CA ASP A 78 4.57 -6.85 5.80
C ASP A 78 5.44 -5.59 5.77
N TRP A 79 5.08 -4.60 4.93
CA TRP A 79 5.87 -3.37 4.83
C TRP A 79 5.75 -2.52 6.09
N ARG A 80 4.73 -2.76 6.93
CA ARG A 80 4.59 -2.08 8.22
C ARG A 80 5.69 -2.46 9.20
N LYS A 81 6.22 -3.69 9.13
CA LYS A 81 7.27 -4.17 10.04
C LYS A 81 8.61 -3.44 9.91
N ASN A 82 8.88 -2.84 8.75
CA ASN A 82 10.14 -2.13 8.47
C ASN A 82 9.90 -0.69 8.01
N SER A 83 8.77 -0.10 8.39
CA SER A 83 8.45 1.29 8.08
C SER A 83 9.41 2.22 8.79
N ARG A 84 10.02 3.13 8.03
CA ARG A 84 11.00 4.09 8.54
C ARG A 84 10.98 5.36 7.71
N ILE A 85 11.22 6.49 8.36
CA ILE A 85 11.48 7.77 7.71
C ILE A 85 12.99 7.96 7.70
N GLU A 86 13.54 8.12 6.50
CA GLU A 86 14.97 8.28 6.27
C GLU A 86 15.28 9.65 5.67
N ARG A 87 16.49 10.13 5.91
CA ARG A 87 17.09 11.26 5.20
C ARG A 87 18.30 10.78 4.42
N CYS A 88 18.45 11.28 3.21
CA CYS A 88 19.64 11.09 2.40
C CYS A 88 20.04 12.41 1.77
N ASN A 89 21.29 12.48 1.31
CA ASN A 89 21.74 13.57 0.46
C ASN A 89 21.14 13.41 -0.95
N MET A 90 21.17 14.48 -1.75
CA MET A 90 20.64 14.46 -3.12
C MET A 90 21.41 13.51 -4.06
N ASP A 91 22.62 13.09 -3.68
CA ASP A 91 23.43 12.08 -4.37
C ASP A 91 23.15 10.65 -3.87
N ASP A 92 22.08 10.45 -3.09
CA ASP A 92 21.70 9.21 -2.40
C ASP A 92 22.78 8.67 -1.44
N GLN A 93 23.79 9.47 -1.12
CA GLN A 93 24.76 9.13 -0.08
C GLN A 93 24.22 9.48 1.31
N GLN A 94 24.85 8.90 2.33
CA GLN A 94 24.56 9.19 3.76
C GLN A 94 23.08 8.98 4.16
N ARG A 95 22.46 7.93 3.63
CA ARG A 95 21.11 7.52 4.04
C ARG A 95 21.09 7.16 5.53
N LEU A 96 20.31 7.91 6.30
CA LEU A 96 20.21 7.80 7.75
C LEU A 96 18.75 7.66 8.16
N SER A 97 18.46 6.63 8.94
CA SER A 97 17.11 6.41 9.49
C SER A 97 16.87 7.37 10.65
N ILE A 98 15.94 8.31 10.46
CA ILE A 98 15.58 9.32 11.48
C ILE A 98 14.52 8.76 12.43
N MET A 99 13.60 7.96 11.90
CA MET A 99 12.56 7.31 12.68
C MET A 99 12.33 5.91 12.12
N ASN A 100 12.38 4.89 12.99
CA ASN A 100 12.19 3.48 12.63
C ASN A 100 11.15 2.78 13.52
N ASP A 101 10.51 3.54 14.39
CA ASP A 101 9.55 3.09 15.38
C ASP A 101 8.26 3.89 15.24
N SER A 102 7.16 3.33 15.73
CA SER A 102 5.84 3.98 15.73
C SER A 102 5.29 4.38 14.36
N ILE A 103 5.83 3.87 13.25
CA ILE A 103 5.28 4.08 11.90
C ILE A 103 4.65 2.77 11.43
N GLN A 104 3.38 2.85 11.00
CA GLN A 104 2.67 1.74 10.37
C GLN A 104 2.16 2.07 8.99
N MET A 105 1.73 3.32 8.73
CA MET A 105 1.22 3.73 7.43
C MET A 105 1.35 5.23 7.23
N SER A 106 2.58 5.67 6.99
CA SER A 106 2.85 7.03 6.52
C SER A 106 2.24 7.22 5.13
N LEU A 107 1.24 8.10 5.02
CA LEU A 107 0.63 8.48 3.75
C LEU A 107 1.14 9.84 3.23
N GLY A 108 1.70 10.67 4.11
CA GLY A 108 2.15 12.01 3.77
C GLY A 108 3.11 12.57 4.79
N LEU A 109 4.07 13.34 4.29
CA LEU A 109 5.06 14.06 5.07
C LEU A 109 5.26 15.46 4.47
N THR A 110 5.47 16.43 5.33
CA THR A 110 5.79 17.81 4.98
C THR A 110 6.86 18.33 5.94
N PHE A 111 7.46 19.46 5.57
CA PHE A 111 8.68 19.94 6.18
C PHE A 111 8.56 21.41 6.53
N ASP A 112 8.96 21.76 7.75
CA ASP A 112 9.28 23.13 8.13
C ASP A 112 10.79 23.34 8.02
N LEU A 113 11.21 24.07 6.99
CA LEU A 113 12.63 24.36 6.74
C LEU A 113 13.19 25.42 7.70
N ILE A 114 12.34 26.23 8.34
CA ILE A 114 12.75 27.31 9.24
C ILE A 114 12.89 26.75 10.66
N CYS A 115 11.90 25.97 11.10
CA CYS A 115 11.93 25.31 12.41
C CYS A 115 12.73 24.00 12.44
N GLU A 116 13.18 23.51 11.28
CA GLU A 116 13.86 22.22 11.13
C GLU A 116 13.03 21.07 11.70
N GLU A 117 11.73 21.05 11.39
CA GLU A 117 10.77 20.03 11.82
C GLU A 117 10.17 19.25 10.64
N VAL A 118 10.01 17.94 10.82
CA VAL A 118 9.31 17.04 9.89
C VAL A 118 7.95 16.73 10.48
N HIS A 119 6.90 16.96 9.70
CA HIS A 119 5.51 16.68 10.06
C HIS A 119 5.05 15.51 9.21
N PHE A 120 4.62 14.43 9.84
CA PHE A 120 4.09 13.28 9.11
C PHE A 120 2.77 12.80 9.70
N ILE A 121 2.02 12.10 8.87
CA ILE A 121 0.72 11.56 9.22
C ILE A 121 0.75 10.04 9.15
N ASP A 122 0.30 9.36 10.21
CA ASP A 122 0.11 7.91 10.20
C ASP A 122 -1.38 7.59 10.11
N HIS A 123 -1.78 6.98 9.00
CA HIS A 123 -3.17 6.59 8.74
C HIS A 123 -3.67 5.49 9.66
N HIS A 124 -2.82 4.50 9.92
CA HIS A 124 -3.24 3.35 10.71
C HIS A 124 -3.35 3.72 12.19
N LEU A 125 -2.40 4.52 12.68
CA LEU A 125 -2.35 4.96 14.08
C LEU A 125 -3.18 6.22 14.33
N ASN A 126 -3.70 6.87 13.28
CA ASN A 126 -4.58 8.03 13.33
C ASN A 126 -4.00 9.18 14.17
N TYR A 127 -2.78 9.59 13.84
CA TYR A 127 -2.17 10.78 14.42
C TYR A 127 -1.31 11.56 13.43
N ILE A 128 -1.10 12.84 13.75
CA ILE A 128 -0.03 13.67 13.17
C ILE A 128 1.06 13.82 14.22
N GLU A 129 2.29 13.54 13.83
CA GLU A 129 3.47 13.63 14.69
C GLU A 129 4.52 14.51 14.02
N ILE A 130 5.19 15.29 14.85
CA ILE A 130 6.23 16.22 14.48
C ILE A 130 7.49 15.81 15.21
N PHE A 131 8.62 15.84 14.50
CA PHE A 131 9.93 15.57 15.08
C PHE A 131 10.98 16.43 14.38
N THR A 132 12.12 16.64 15.03
CA THR A 132 13.21 17.44 14.46
C THR A 132 13.88 16.71 13.30
N TYR A 133 14.51 17.43 12.38
CA TYR A 133 15.23 16.84 11.24
C TYR A 133 16.31 15.81 11.64
N ASN A 134 16.86 15.94 12.85
CA ASN A 134 17.87 15.03 13.40
C ASN A 134 17.27 13.78 14.06
N GLY A 135 15.95 13.72 14.25
CA GLY A 135 15.25 12.55 14.82
C GLY A 135 15.32 12.42 16.33
N GLU A 136 15.88 13.42 17.01
CA GLU A 136 16.06 13.42 18.47
C GLU A 136 14.76 13.62 19.25
N ASN A 137 14.84 13.33 20.56
CA ASN A 137 13.83 13.12 21.61
C ASN A 137 12.65 14.12 21.74
N ASN A 138 12.51 15.12 20.88
CA ASN A 138 11.41 16.09 20.90
C ASN A 138 10.31 15.72 19.91
N ARG A 139 9.91 14.46 19.91
CA ARG A 139 8.77 13.99 19.11
C ARG A 139 7.48 14.42 19.79
N ARG A 140 6.59 15.09 19.06
CA ARG A 140 5.32 15.59 19.59
C ARG A 140 4.16 15.19 18.68
N LYS A 141 3.11 14.62 19.28
CA LYS A 141 1.86 14.35 18.58
C LYS A 141 0.95 15.55 18.73
N ILE A 142 0.65 16.22 17.63
CA ILE A 142 -0.16 17.44 17.63
C ILE A 142 -1.65 17.18 17.43
N LEU A 143 -2.00 16.07 16.79
CA LEU A 143 -3.38 15.69 16.57
C LEU A 143 -3.51 14.18 16.66
N VAL A 144 -4.37 13.71 17.57
CA VAL A 144 -4.71 12.30 17.73
C VAL A 144 -6.22 12.19 17.74
N ASN A 145 -6.83 11.99 16.58
CA ASN A 145 -8.28 11.95 16.48
C ASN A 145 -8.76 11.18 15.25
N ARG A 146 -9.24 9.95 15.44
CA ARG A 146 -9.80 9.12 14.38
C ARG A 146 -10.86 9.81 13.51
N HIS A 147 -11.70 10.68 14.07
CA HIS A 147 -12.76 11.33 13.28
C HIS A 147 -12.22 12.26 12.20
N PHE A 148 -11.17 13.03 12.53
CA PHE A 148 -10.50 13.90 11.56
C PHE A 148 -9.52 13.12 10.69
N LEU A 149 -9.05 11.98 11.19
CA LEU A 149 -7.89 11.28 10.67
C LEU A 149 -8.19 10.00 9.87
N TYR A 150 -9.46 9.62 9.71
CA TYR A 150 -9.80 8.35 9.05
C TYR A 150 -9.61 8.33 7.52
N ARG A 151 -9.46 9.50 6.86
CA ARG A 151 -9.45 9.65 5.39
C ARG A 151 -8.54 10.74 4.81
N PHE A 152 -7.56 11.24 5.55
CA PHE A 152 -6.58 12.14 4.95
C PHE A 152 -5.76 11.41 3.88
N MET A 153 -5.35 12.16 2.86
CA MET A 153 -4.54 11.64 1.75
C MET A 153 -3.20 12.38 1.62
N SER A 154 -3.09 13.57 2.21
CA SER A 154 -1.92 14.43 2.13
C SER A 154 -1.91 15.43 3.28
N ILE A 155 -0.74 16.01 3.55
CA ILE A 155 -0.50 17.07 4.52
C ILE A 155 0.44 18.10 3.90
N THR A 156 0.23 19.39 4.17
CA THR A 156 1.13 20.45 3.71
C THR A 156 1.25 21.52 4.78
N LEU A 157 2.44 22.07 4.96
CA LEU A 157 2.64 23.24 5.79
C LEU A 157 2.52 24.51 4.93
N PHE A 158 1.81 25.51 5.44
CA PHE A 158 1.78 26.86 4.90
C PHE A 158 1.90 27.86 6.06
N GLU A 159 3.03 28.55 6.14
CA GLU A 159 3.34 29.44 7.26
C GLU A 159 3.18 28.70 8.61
N ASN A 160 2.25 29.15 9.46
CA ASN A 160 1.96 28.56 10.76
C ASN A 160 0.75 27.60 10.74
N TYR A 161 0.26 27.23 9.55
CA TYR A 161 -0.89 26.37 9.36
C TYR A 161 -0.46 25.04 8.74
N LEU A 162 -1.02 23.97 9.31
CA LEU A 162 -0.82 22.60 8.87
C LEU A 162 -2.14 22.00 8.40
#